data_AF-A0AAP0SED1-F1
#
_entry.id   AF-A0AAP0SED1-F1
#
_cell.length_a   1.000
_cell.length_b   1.000
_cell.length_c   1.000
_cell.angle_alpha   90.00
_cell.angle_beta   90.00
_cell.angle_gamma   90.00
#
_symmetry.space_group_name_H-M   'P 1'
#
loop_
_entity.id
_entity.type
_entity.pdbx_description
1 polymer ?
#
loop_
_entity_poly.entity_id
_entity_poly.type
_entity_poly.pdbx_seq_one_letter_code
_entity_poly.pdbx_strand_id
1 'polypeptide(L)'
;MKQNILSYLGLLLVPLAAQAIEPGPSSKYQQETEHWLLLQSRGQAVSPIPQTAAASERDLSLQRWLESYKHPIPQFFKDYSGSNRK
;
A
#
# COMPACT_ATOMS: atom_id res chain seq x y z
N MET A 1 -48.11 23.37 19.46
CA MET A 1 -47.24 22.30 20.01
C MET A 1 -47.05 21.13 19.04
N LYS A 2 -48.12 20.50 18.53
CA LYS A 2 -48.02 19.36 17.57
C LYS A 2 -47.21 19.68 16.29
N GLN A 3 -47.36 20.87 15.71
CA GLN A 3 -46.66 21.26 14.48
C GLN A 3 -45.15 21.44 14.68
N ASN A 4 -44.74 21.99 15.83
CA ASN A 4 -43.33 22.15 16.18
C ASN A 4 -42.67 20.78 16.37
N ILE A 5 -43.37 19.82 16.99
CA ILE A 5 -42.88 18.45 17.17
C ILE A 5 -42.65 17.76 15.81
N LEU A 6 -43.59 17.92 14.87
CA LEU A 6 -43.43 17.39 13.50
C LEU A 6 -42.26 18.03 12.76
N SER A 7 -42.03 19.34 12.96
CA SER A 7 -40.90 20.05 12.34
C SER A 7 -39.55 19.61 12.91
N TYR A 8 -39.45 19.42 14.23
CA TYR A 8 -38.23 18.90 14.87
C TYR A 8 -37.95 17.45 14.49
N LEU A 9 -38.97 16.60 14.39
CA LEU A 9 -38.83 15.23 13.93
C LEU A 9 -38.33 15.17 12.47
N GLY A 10 -38.86 16.04 11.61
CA GLY A 10 -38.41 16.18 10.23
C GLY A 10 -36.94 16.58 10.13
N LEU A 11 -36.50 17.56 10.94
CA LEU A 11 -35.10 17.99 11.03
C LEU A 11 -34.16 16.89 11.53
N LEU A 12 -34.62 16.06 12.46
CA LEU A 12 -33.84 14.96 13.03
C LEU A 12 -33.66 13.79 12.04
N LEU A 13 -34.56 13.66 11.05
CA LEU A 13 -34.51 12.63 10.02
C LEU A 13 -33.67 13.02 8.79
N VAL A 14 -33.31 14.30 8.61
CA VAL A 14 -32.47 14.78 7.50
C VAL A 14 -31.13 14.04 7.35
N PRO A 15 -30.38 13.70 8.42
CA PRO A 15 -29.10 12.99 8.29
C PRO A 15 -29.24 11.57 7.74
N LEU A 16 -30.42 10.93 7.89
CA LEU A 16 -30.66 9.59 7.36
C LEU A 16 -30.75 9.57 5.83
N ALA A 17 -31.08 10.70 5.20
CA ALA A 17 -31.05 10.84 3.74
C ALA A 17 -29.65 11.14 3.19
N ALA A 18 -28.69 11.50 4.05
CA ALA A 18 -27.31 11.83 3.69
C ALA A 18 -26.36 10.63 3.88
N GLN A 19 -26.77 9.45 3.42
CA GLN A 19 -25.87 8.29 3.28
C GLN A 19 -24.93 8.57 2.09
N ALA A 20 -23.92 9.41 2.28
CA ALA A 20 -23.04 9.91 1.21
C ALA A 20 -21.94 8.92 0.79
N ILE A 21 -21.93 7.70 1.34
CA ILE A 21 -21.02 6.65 0.94
C ILE A 21 -21.84 5.58 0.23
N GLU A 22 -21.75 5.54 -1.10
CA GLU A 22 -22.13 4.33 -1.83
C GLU A 22 -21.25 3.18 -1.31
N PRO A 23 -21.84 2.05 -0.88
CA PRO A 23 -21.05 0.89 -0.49
C PRO A 23 -20.39 0.31 -1.75
N GLY A 24 -19.18 0.74 -2.05
CA GLY A 24 -18.43 0.27 -3.19
C GLY A 24 -17.17 1.11 -3.44
N PRO A 25 -16.18 0.56 -4.15
CA PRO A 25 -14.99 1.31 -4.50
C PRO A 25 -15.40 2.51 -5.38
N SER A 26 -14.91 3.72 -5.10
CA SER A 26 -15.29 4.93 -5.85
C SER A 26 -14.87 4.87 -7.33
N SER A 27 -14.00 3.91 -7.67
CA SER A 27 -13.55 3.61 -9.03
C SER A 27 -12.96 2.20 -9.12
N LYS A 28 -12.82 1.67 -10.34
CA LYS A 28 -12.12 0.40 -10.60
C LYS A 28 -10.67 0.39 -10.08
N TYR A 29 -9.98 1.54 -10.16
CA TYR A 29 -8.59 1.67 -9.67
C TYR A 29 -8.50 1.57 -8.14
N GLN A 30 -9.48 2.15 -7.43
CA GLN A 30 -9.55 2.02 -5.98
C GLN A 30 -9.80 0.56 -5.57
N GLN A 31 -10.61 -0.18 -6.32
CA GLN A 31 -10.89 -1.59 -6.05
C GLN A 31 -9.61 -2.45 -6.10
N GLU A 32 -8.78 -2.27 -7.12
CA GLU A 32 -7.50 -2.98 -7.22
C GLU A 32 -6.56 -2.59 -6.08
N THR A 33 -6.52 -1.30 -5.73
CA THR A 33 -5.69 -0.80 -4.63
C THR A 33 -6.12 -1.40 -3.29
N GLU A 34 -7.42 -1.42 -3.00
CA GLU A 34 -7.97 -2.04 -1.80
C GLU A 34 -7.72 -3.56 -1.78
N HIS A 35 -7.81 -4.22 -2.94
CA HIS A 35 -7.49 -5.63 -3.05
C HIS A 35 -6.03 -5.91 -2.67
N TRP A 36 -5.07 -5.12 -3.18
CA TRP A 36 -3.65 -5.26 -2.83
C TRP A 36 -3.37 -5.00 -1.35
N LEU A 37 -4.00 -3.97 -0.76
CA LEU A 37 -3.88 -3.66 0.66
C LEU A 37 -4.42 -4.79 1.55
N LEU A 38 -5.56 -5.38 1.16
CA LEU A 38 -6.15 -6.51 1.86
C LEU A 38 -5.30 -7.79 1.70
N LEU A 39 -4.75 -8.04 0.52
CA LEU A 39 -3.87 -9.18 0.25
C LEU A 39 -2.63 -9.16 1.17
N GLN A 40 -1.98 -8.00 1.28
CA GLN A 40 -0.79 -7.82 2.11
C GLN A 40 -1.11 -7.95 3.61
N SER A 41 -2.14 -7.22 4.08
CA SER A 41 -2.50 -7.24 5.51
C SER A 41 -3.00 -8.59 6.01
N ARG A 42 -3.71 -9.35 5.17
CA ARG A 42 -4.21 -10.68 5.50
C ARG A 42 -3.16 -11.79 5.29
N GLY A 43 -2.00 -11.45 4.74
CA GLY A 43 -0.96 -12.43 4.42
C GLY A 43 -1.40 -13.49 3.40
N GLN A 44 -2.38 -13.18 2.55
CA GLN A 44 -2.96 -14.15 1.61
C GLN A 44 -1.97 -14.56 0.50
N ALA A 45 -0.96 -13.74 0.23
CA ALA A 45 0.11 -14.02 -0.72
C ALA A 45 1.47 -14.22 -0.03
N VAL A 46 1.49 -14.66 1.24
CA VAL A 46 2.73 -15.02 1.93
C VAL A 46 3.39 -16.21 1.22
N SER A 47 4.70 -16.12 0.99
CA SER A 47 5.49 -17.22 0.43
C SER A 47 5.35 -18.47 1.31
N PRO A 48 5.03 -19.65 0.74
CA PRO A 48 5.01 -20.90 1.50
C PRO A 48 6.41 -21.36 1.89
N ILE A 49 7.44 -20.82 1.25
CA ILE A 49 8.85 -21.14 1.54
C ILE A 49 9.34 -20.15 2.60
N PRO A 50 9.68 -20.62 3.82
CA PRO A 50 10.27 -19.77 4.84
C PRO A 50 11.64 -19.28 4.37
N GLN A 51 11.83 -17.95 4.35
CA GLN A 51 13.15 -17.37 4.14
C GLN A 51 13.89 -17.36 5.47
N THR A 52 14.55 -18.48 5.78
CA THR A 52 15.43 -18.57 6.94
C THR A 52 16.83 -18.09 6.56
N ALA A 53 17.37 -17.18 7.36
CA ALA A 53 18.78 -16.82 7.32
C ALA A 53 19.41 -17.27 8.64
N ALA A 54 20.65 -17.75 8.61
CA ALA A 54 21.43 -17.91 9.83
C ALA A 54 21.70 -16.53 10.47
N ALA A 55 22.01 -16.48 11.76
CA ALA A 55 22.35 -15.21 12.43
C ALA A 55 23.53 -14.51 11.73
N SER A 56 24.58 -15.27 11.38
CA SER A 56 25.74 -14.77 10.64
C SER A 56 25.39 -14.20 9.26
N GLU A 57 24.46 -14.82 8.53
CA GLU A 57 24.01 -14.34 7.22
C GLU A 57 23.23 -13.02 7.34
N ARG A 58 22.40 -12.89 8.39
CA ARG A 58 21.74 -11.61 8.69
C ARG A 58 22.76 -10.51 8.96
N ASP A 59 23.76 -10.78 9.80
CA ASP A 59 24.81 -9.81 10.12
C ASP A 59 25.60 -9.38 8.87
N LEU A 60 25.97 -10.34 8.01
CA LEU A 60 26.64 -10.04 6.74
C LEU A 60 25.77 -9.22 5.78
N SER A 61 24.47 -9.51 5.72
CA SER A 61 23.53 -8.72 4.90
C SER A 61 23.39 -7.29 5.41
N LEU A 62 23.33 -7.12 6.74
CA LEU A 62 23.27 -5.81 7.40
C LEU A 62 24.56 -5.03 7.13
N GLN A 63 25.71 -5.69 7.26
CA GLN A 63 26.99 -5.09 6.93
C GLN A 63 27.03 -4.63 5.48
N ARG A 64 26.63 -5.47 4.51
CA ARG A 64 26.57 -5.07 3.09
C ARG A 64 25.66 -3.86 2.87
N TRP A 65 24.52 -3.81 3.54
CA TRP A 65 23.62 -2.66 3.47
C TRP A 65 24.28 -1.39 4.00
N LEU A 66 24.97 -1.46 5.13
CA LEU A 66 25.74 -0.33 5.68
C LEU A 66 26.87 0.11 4.74
N GLU A 67 27.59 -0.83 4.13
CA GLU A 67 28.64 -0.51 3.15
C GLU A 67 28.09 0.16 1.89
N SER A 68 26.84 -0.11 1.50
CA SER A 68 26.23 0.49 0.30
C SER A 68 26.16 2.02 0.36
N TYR A 69 26.04 2.59 1.56
CA TYR A 69 26.04 4.05 1.77
C TYR A 69 27.42 4.69 1.63
N LYS A 70 28.49 3.90 1.62
CA LYS A 70 29.86 4.41 1.47
C LYS A 70 30.27 4.59 0.02
N HIS A 71 29.48 4.08 -0.92
CA HIS A 71 29.77 4.20 -2.33
C HIS A 71 29.22 5.53 -2.87
N PRO A 72 30.06 6.39 -3.46
CA PRO A 72 29.58 7.61 -4.07
C PRO A 72 28.68 7.28 -5.26
N ILE A 73 27.62 8.06 -5.43
CA ILE A 73 26.77 7.98 -6.62
C ILE A 73 27.63 8.40 -7.82
N PRO A 74 27.79 7.54 -8.85
CA PRO A 74 28.55 7.90 -10.04
C PRO A 74 27.93 9.13 -10.72
N GLN A 75 28.74 10.09 -11.13
CA GLN A 75 28.26 11.27 -11.87
C GLN A 75 27.71 10.90 -13.26
N PHE A 76 28.21 9.81 -13.83
CA PHE A 76 27.79 9.28 -15.12
C PHE A 76 27.51 7.80 -14.98
N PHE A 77 26.36 7.36 -15.48
CA PHE A 77 26.08 5.95 -15.66
C PHE A 77 26.92 5.45 -16.85
N LYS A 78 27.75 4.43 -16.64
CA LYS A 78 28.44 3.80 -17.77
C LYS A 78 27.39 3.05 -18.57
N ASP A 79 27.10 3.51 -19.79
CA ASP A 79 26.30 2.74 -20.73
C ASP A 79 27.02 1.42 -21.00
N TYR A 80 26.50 0.34 -20.41
CA TYR A 80 26.88 -1.02 -20.78
C TYR A 80 26.24 -1.33 -22.13
N SER A 81 26.73 -0.64 -23.17
CA SER A 81 26.46 -1.01 -24.55
C SER A 81 27.07 -2.41 -24.73
N GLY A 82 26.20 -3.41 -24.84
CA GLY A 82 26.55 -4.76 -25.24
C GLY A 82 27.03 -4.79 -26.69
N SER A 83 28.17 -4.15 -26.96
CA SER A 83 28.88 -4.19 -28.22
C SER A 83 29.86 -5.36 -28.19
N ASN A 84 29.32 -6.57 -28.30
CA ASN A 84 30.09 -7.70 -28.82
C ASN A 84 29.14 -8.69 -29.49
N ARG A 85 28.43 -8.20 -30.52
CA ARG A 85 27.96 -9.07 -31.60
C ARG A 85 29.03 -9.01 -32.68
N LYS A 86 29.86 -10.06 -32.72
CA LYS A 86 30.72 -10.38 -33.87
C LYS A 86 29.88 -10.94 -34.99
#